data_AF-J1T3W0-F1
#
_entry.id   AF-J1T3W0-F1
#
_cell.length_a   1.000
_cell.length_b   1.000
_cell.length_c   1.000
_cell.angle_alpha   90.00
_cell.angle_beta   90.00
_cell.angle_gamma   90.00
#
_symmetry.space_group_name_H-M   'P 1'
#
loop_
_entity.id
_entity.type
_entity.pdbx_description
1 polymer ?
#
loop_
_entity_poly.entity_id
_entity_poly.type
_entity_poly.pdbx_seq_one_letter_code
_entity_poly.pdbx_strand_id
1 'polypeptide(L)'
;MAATMTIWILFAVMTTAATAILLHPLSRGRRKTASTEADAGGVYRDQLFELDEDVASGRISPDEYELARAETARRLFKAADDRQPAQIAQRSGRWLKHAIAVFLPLLSIALYVSLGSPDLPSRPLAIRLAEPGEDLAILVKKMEDHLAGQPEDGRGWDVIAPVYLKMGRVDDAVKAYRAALRLDGTNVSRLEGLSETLMATSNGLVTADVLDELKQILSLEPNNPRARFYVALSLEQAGQPDQARTAFEDLARQSPADAPWLPLVNEHIARNGGAAVAPAAEPEARPAAQSSAPGGPTAED
;
A
#
# COMPACT_ATOMS: atom_id res chain seq x y z
N MET A 1 10.97 16.17 1.67
CA MET A 1 11.33 16.57 3.06
C MET A 1 10.24 17.41 3.75
N ALA A 2 9.65 18.45 3.13
CA ALA A 2 8.60 19.25 3.78
C ALA A 2 7.30 18.46 4.06
N ALA A 3 6.86 17.59 3.13
CA ALA A 3 5.68 16.75 3.31
C ALA A 3 5.86 15.65 4.38
N THR A 4 7.08 15.14 4.56
CA THR A 4 7.38 14.17 5.62
C THR A 4 7.45 14.84 6.99
N MET A 5 7.97 16.07 7.11
CA MET A 5 8.02 16.77 8.40
C MET A 5 6.64 17.23 8.88
N THR A 6 5.74 17.61 7.97
CA THR A 6 4.38 18.07 8.32
C THR A 6 3.52 16.96 8.94
N ILE A 7 3.64 15.71 8.48
CA ILE A 7 2.87 14.59 9.05
C ILE A 7 3.31 14.27 10.49
N TRP A 8 4.61 14.34 10.78
CA TRP A 8 5.13 14.13 12.13
C TRP A 8 4.72 15.25 13.09
N ILE A 9 4.69 16.50 12.62
CA ILE A 9 4.16 17.63 13.40
C ILE A 9 2.67 17.42 13.70
N LEU A 10 1.88 16.98 12.72
CA LEU A 10 0.45 16.69 12.91
C LEU A 10 0.24 15.60 13.98
N PHE A 11 0.98 14.49 13.90
CA PHE A 11 0.89 13.41 14.89
C PHE A 11 1.33 13.86 16.28
N ALA A 12 2.38 14.68 16.40
CA ALA A 12 2.82 15.23 17.68
C ALA A 12 1.75 16.14 18.30
N VAL A 13 1.12 17.01 17.50
CA VAL A 13 0.03 17.89 17.95
C VAL A 13 -1.19 17.07 18.38
N MET A 14 -1.61 16.09 17.59
CA MET A 14 -2.76 15.24 17.91
C MET A 14 -2.53 14.43 19.20
N THR A 15 -1.34 13.85 19.37
CA THR A 15 -1.00 13.05 20.55
C THR A 15 -0.95 13.92 21.81
N THR A 16 -0.39 15.13 21.70
CA THR A 16 -0.34 16.10 22.80
C THR A 16 -1.75 16.56 23.19
N ALA A 17 -2.61 16.86 22.21
CA ALA A 17 -4.00 17.25 22.45
C ALA A 17 -4.80 16.13 23.12
N ALA A 18 -4.69 14.89 22.63
CA ALA A 18 -5.36 13.73 23.22
C ALA A 18 -4.93 13.49 24.67
N THR A 19 -3.63 13.59 24.94
CA THR A 19 -3.07 13.41 26.30
C THR A 19 -3.54 14.52 27.24
N ALA A 20 -3.58 15.77 26.77
CA ALA A 20 -4.07 16.91 27.56
C ALA A 20 -5.56 16.77 27.92
N ILE A 21 -6.40 16.33 26.98
CA ILE A 21 -7.83 16.09 27.21
C ILE A 21 -8.04 14.98 28.25
N LEU A 22 -7.29 13.88 28.16
CA LEU A 22 -7.39 12.76 29.11
C LEU A 22 -6.93 13.14 30.52
N LEU A 23 -5.98 14.07 30.66
CA LEU A 23 -5.47 14.52 31.96
C LEU A 23 -6.29 15.63 32.61
N HIS A 24 -7.13 16.33 31.85
CA HIS A 24 -7.95 17.46 32.33
C HIS A 24 -8.98 17.08 33.43
N PRO A 25 -9.75 15.97 33.36
CA PRO A 25 -10.68 15.58 34.42
C PRO A 25 -9.99 15.31 35.75
N LEU A 26 -8.72 14.91 35.69
CA LEU A 26 -7.91 14.58 36.85
C LEU A 26 -7.27 15.82 37.50
N SER A 27 -7.26 16.99 36.86
CA SER A 27 -6.65 18.22 37.39
C SER A 27 -7.62 19.04 38.26
N ARG A 28 -8.93 18.77 38.17
CA ARG A 28 -9.94 19.39 39.03
C ARG A 28 -9.92 18.76 40.42
N GLY A 29 -8.91 19.13 41.21
CA GLY A 29 -8.91 18.93 42.65
C GLY A 29 -10.06 19.72 43.27
N ARG A 30 -10.87 19.05 44.09
CA ARG A 30 -11.95 19.63 44.90
C ARG A 30 -11.35 20.80 45.71
N ARG A 31 -11.64 22.03 45.30
CA ARG A 31 -11.18 23.27 45.96
C ARG A 31 -11.84 23.29 47.35
N LYS A 32 -11.15 22.72 48.36
CA LYS A 32 -11.63 22.67 49.74
C LYS A 32 -11.52 24.05 50.37
N THR A 33 -12.62 24.45 50.99
CA THR A 33 -12.89 25.53 51.93
C THR A 33 -11.94 25.56 53.15
N ALA A 34 -10.63 25.63 52.92
CA ALA A 34 -9.64 25.57 54.01
C ALA A 34 -9.50 26.89 54.78
N SER A 35 -10.01 28.01 54.26
CA SER A 35 -9.87 29.34 54.90
C SER A 35 -10.93 29.63 55.97
N THR A 36 -12.04 28.88 56.02
CA THR A 36 -13.14 29.13 56.97
C THR A 36 -13.00 28.32 58.27
N GLU A 37 -12.33 27.17 58.25
CA GLU A 37 -12.26 26.23 59.39
C GLU A 37 -11.10 26.53 60.37
N ALA A 38 -10.00 27.12 59.88
CA ALA A 38 -8.88 27.52 60.75
C ALA A 38 -9.23 28.74 61.63
N ASP A 39 -10.16 29.56 61.17
CA ASP A 39 -10.60 30.79 61.85
C ASP A 39 -11.64 30.51 62.96
N ALA A 40 -12.46 29.47 62.78
CA ALA A 40 -13.54 29.12 63.71
C ALA A 40 -13.05 28.85 65.15
N GLY A 41 -11.89 28.20 65.32
CA GLY A 41 -11.33 27.91 66.65
C GLY A 41 -10.75 29.13 67.38
N GLY A 42 -10.49 30.23 66.68
CA GLY A 42 -10.17 31.53 67.30
C GLY A 42 -11.43 32.17 67.85
N VAL A 43 -12.47 32.25 67.02
CA VAL A 43 -13.77 32.84 67.37
C VAL A 43 -14.39 32.21 68.63
N TYR A 44 -14.36 30.89 68.77
CA TYR A 44 -14.91 30.23 69.97
C TYR A 44 -14.08 30.45 71.25
N ARG A 45 -12.78 30.73 71.13
CA ARG A 45 -11.96 31.10 72.29
C ARG A 45 -12.27 32.52 72.72
N ASP A 46 -12.42 33.42 71.77
CA ASP A 46 -12.79 34.81 72.04
C ASP A 46 -14.17 34.90 72.70
N GLN A 47 -15.14 34.08 72.25
CA GLN A 47 -16.47 33.98 72.87
C GLN A 47 -16.45 33.51 74.34
N LEU A 48 -15.50 32.66 74.74
CA LEU A 48 -15.36 32.24 76.13
C LEU A 48 -14.80 33.37 77.00
N PHE A 49 -13.86 34.16 76.47
CA PHE A 49 -13.33 35.33 77.18
C PHE A 49 -14.40 36.42 77.37
N GLU A 50 -15.25 36.64 76.37
CA GLU A 50 -16.36 37.59 76.48
C GLU A 50 -17.37 37.18 77.58
N LEU A 51 -17.68 35.87 77.67
CA LEU A 51 -18.53 35.35 78.75
C LEU A 51 -17.90 35.53 80.15
N ASP A 52 -16.58 35.37 80.27
CA ASP A 52 -15.85 35.61 81.53
C ASP A 52 -15.94 37.08 81.96
N GLU A 53 -15.85 38.03 81.01
CA GLU A 53 -16.03 39.45 81.29
C GLU A 53 -17.48 39.82 81.63
N ASP A 54 -18.45 39.19 80.98
CA ASP A 54 -19.88 39.45 81.22
C ASP A 54 -20.33 39.00 82.61
N VAL A 55 -19.82 37.87 83.13
CA VAL A 55 -20.11 37.44 84.50
C VAL A 55 -19.35 38.29 85.52
N ALA A 56 -18.10 38.68 85.22
CA ALA A 56 -17.31 39.55 86.08
C ALA A 56 -17.91 40.97 86.20
N SER A 57 -18.55 41.45 85.14
CA SER A 57 -19.26 42.74 85.11
C SER A 57 -20.71 42.65 85.58
N GLY A 58 -21.19 41.47 85.95
CA GLY A 58 -22.53 41.24 86.50
C GLY A 58 -23.67 41.36 85.49
N ARG A 59 -23.39 41.27 84.18
CA ARG A 59 -24.41 41.33 83.12
C ARG A 59 -25.20 40.04 82.98
N ILE A 60 -24.61 38.92 83.36
CA ILE A 60 -25.22 37.59 83.36
C ILE A 60 -25.10 36.95 84.74
N SER A 61 -26.08 36.11 85.09
CA SER A 61 -26.03 35.38 86.35
C SER A 61 -25.00 34.24 86.30
N PRO A 62 -24.46 33.80 87.45
CA PRO A 62 -23.50 32.68 87.48
C PRO A 62 -24.07 31.38 86.88
N ASP A 63 -25.36 31.13 87.07
CA ASP A 63 -26.02 29.92 86.55
C ASP A 63 -26.17 29.96 85.02
N GLU A 64 -26.45 31.13 84.45
CA GLU A 64 -26.50 31.33 82.99
C GLU A 64 -25.11 31.23 82.36
N TYR A 65 -24.08 31.75 83.04
CA TYR A 65 -22.69 31.65 82.60
C TYR A 65 -22.25 30.19 82.47
N GLU A 66 -22.50 29.35 83.48
CA GLU A 66 -22.12 27.94 83.44
C GLU A 66 -22.78 27.18 82.28
N LEU A 67 -24.05 27.50 81.99
CA LEU A 67 -24.79 26.87 80.89
C LEU A 67 -24.27 27.31 79.51
N ALA A 68 -24.04 28.62 79.32
CA ALA A 68 -23.49 29.17 78.09
C ALA A 68 -22.05 28.71 77.82
N ARG A 69 -21.23 28.64 78.87
CA ARG A 69 -19.87 28.10 78.82
C ARG A 69 -19.87 26.63 78.42
N ALA A 70 -20.73 25.81 79.03
CA ALA A 70 -20.84 24.39 78.71
C ALA A 70 -21.27 24.16 77.25
N GLU A 71 -22.22 24.96 76.73
CA GLU A 71 -22.65 24.85 75.34
C GLU A 71 -21.56 25.29 74.35
N THR A 72 -20.87 26.39 74.64
CA THR A 72 -19.78 26.90 73.79
C THR A 72 -18.59 25.94 73.77
N ALA A 73 -18.22 25.39 74.94
CA ALA A 73 -17.21 24.34 75.04
C ALA A 73 -17.62 23.10 74.24
N ARG A 74 -18.88 22.65 74.33
CA ARG A 74 -19.40 21.52 73.55
C ARG A 74 -19.32 21.77 72.04
N ARG A 75 -19.63 22.99 71.58
CA ARG A 75 -19.51 23.38 70.16
C ARG A 75 -18.05 23.40 69.70
N LEU A 76 -17.13 23.90 70.54
CA LEU A 76 -15.69 23.87 70.27
C LEU A 76 -15.18 22.43 70.17
N PHE A 77 -15.56 21.55 71.10
CA PHE A 77 -15.19 20.15 71.06
C PHE A 77 -15.79 19.43 69.84
N LYS A 78 -17.05 19.70 69.47
CA LYS A 78 -17.65 19.13 68.26
C LYS A 78 -16.92 19.58 66.99
N ALA A 79 -16.56 20.87 66.89
CA ALA A 79 -15.77 21.38 65.78
C ALA A 79 -14.33 20.81 65.77
N ALA A 80 -13.78 20.45 66.93
CA ALA A 80 -12.50 19.78 67.06
C ALA A 80 -12.57 18.27 66.74
N ASP A 81 -13.68 17.60 67.05
CA ASP A 81 -13.93 16.17 66.73
C ASP A 81 -14.27 15.98 65.24
N ASP A 82 -14.99 16.95 64.64
CA ASP A 82 -15.21 17.01 63.19
C ASP A 82 -13.90 17.25 62.41
N ARG A 83 -12.78 17.59 63.10
CA ARG A 83 -11.44 17.44 62.52
C ARG A 83 -11.13 15.96 62.39
N GLN A 84 -11.57 15.36 61.29
CA GLN A 84 -11.06 14.06 60.88
C GLN A 84 -9.52 14.09 60.94
N PRO A 85 -8.87 13.09 61.55
CA PRO A 85 -7.42 13.02 61.59
C PRO A 85 -6.95 13.17 60.15
N ALA A 86 -6.03 14.11 59.92
CA ALA A 86 -5.56 14.48 58.59
C ALA A 86 -5.39 13.21 57.76
N GLN A 87 -6.34 12.97 56.84
CA GLN A 87 -6.27 11.83 55.93
C GLN A 87 -4.90 11.94 55.29
N ILE A 88 -4.03 10.97 55.59
CA ILE A 88 -2.65 10.86 55.11
C ILE A 88 -2.63 11.48 53.74
N ALA A 89 -2.02 12.67 53.64
CA ALA A 89 -2.11 13.53 52.47
C ALA A 89 -1.96 12.64 51.26
N GLN A 90 -3.09 12.37 50.58
CA GLN A 90 -3.18 11.37 49.53
C GLN A 90 -2.14 11.86 48.53
N ARG A 91 -0.97 11.22 48.51
CA ARG A 91 0.26 11.80 47.98
C ARG A 91 0.14 11.77 46.48
N SER A 92 -0.64 12.74 46.02
CA SER A 92 -0.75 13.32 44.72
C SER A 92 -0.56 12.29 43.61
N GLY A 93 -1.66 11.66 43.18
CA GLY A 93 -1.72 10.95 41.89
C GLY A 93 -1.33 11.84 40.68
N ARG A 94 -0.91 13.10 40.88
CA ARG A 94 -0.23 13.92 39.88
C ARG A 94 1.09 13.29 39.44
N TRP A 95 1.88 12.68 40.32
CA TRP A 95 3.13 12.03 39.91
C TRP A 95 2.85 10.82 38.99
N LEU A 96 1.80 10.05 39.32
CA LEU A 96 1.35 8.91 38.51
C LEU A 96 0.82 9.37 37.12
N LYS A 97 0.14 10.52 37.04
CA LYS A 97 -0.28 11.12 35.76
C LYS A 97 0.90 11.48 34.87
N HIS A 98 1.92 12.12 35.44
CA HIS A 98 3.14 12.45 34.71
C HIS A 98 3.91 11.19 34.33
N ALA A 99 3.97 10.19 35.21
CA ALA A 99 4.58 8.90 34.92
C ALA A 99 3.89 8.21 33.73
N ILE A 100 2.56 8.14 33.69
CA ILE A 100 1.82 7.55 32.56
C ILE A 100 2.02 8.35 31.27
N ALA A 101 1.96 9.68 31.34
CA ALA A 101 2.11 10.55 30.17
C ALA A 101 3.49 10.46 29.52
N VAL A 102 4.54 10.13 30.29
CA VAL A 102 5.90 9.94 29.78
C VAL A 102 6.18 8.48 29.43
N PHE A 103 5.70 7.55 30.25
CA PHE A 103 5.97 6.12 30.07
C PHE A 103 5.28 5.55 28.83
N LEU A 104 4.04 5.96 28.55
CA LEU A 104 3.28 5.39 27.44
C LEU A 104 3.89 5.71 26.06
N PRO A 105 4.31 6.96 25.75
CA PRO A 105 5.03 7.26 24.51
C PRO A 105 6.39 6.58 24.43
N LEU A 106 7.16 6.56 25.53
CA LEU A 106 8.47 5.91 25.54
C LEU A 106 8.37 4.40 25.29
N LEU A 107 7.38 3.74 25.91
CA LEU A 107 7.11 2.33 25.68
C LEU A 107 6.69 2.07 24.23
N SER A 108 5.85 2.93 23.66
CA SER A 108 5.44 2.84 22.25
C SER A 108 6.63 2.98 21.30
N ILE A 109 7.53 3.95 21.54
CA ILE A 109 8.74 4.15 20.74
C ILE A 109 9.67 2.94 20.88
N ALA A 110 9.89 2.46 22.11
CA ALA A 110 10.74 1.30 22.38
C ALA A 110 10.22 0.04 21.69
N LEU A 111 8.91 -0.22 21.73
CA LEU A 111 8.30 -1.33 20.99
C LEU A 111 8.43 -1.16 19.48
N TYR A 112 8.25 0.05 18.94
CA TYR A 112 8.43 0.31 17.51
C TYR A 112 9.88 0.10 17.05
N VAL A 113 10.87 0.52 17.85
CA VAL A 113 12.28 0.30 17.52
C VAL A 113 12.69 -1.17 17.69
N SER A 114 12.12 -1.89 18.66
CA SER A 114 12.47 -3.28 18.93
C SER A 114 11.80 -4.29 18.00
N LEU A 115 10.54 -4.08 17.62
CA LEU A 115 9.74 -5.01 16.80
C LEU A 115 9.47 -4.48 15.39
N GLY A 116 9.52 -3.17 15.19
CA GLY A 116 9.27 -2.54 13.89
C GLY A 116 10.54 -2.48 13.03
N SER A 117 10.40 -1.83 11.89
CA SER A 117 11.50 -1.63 10.94
C SER A 117 11.65 -0.13 10.68
N PRO A 118 12.20 0.63 11.64
CA PRO A 118 12.30 2.09 11.57
C PRO A 118 13.14 2.57 10.38
N ASP A 119 14.04 1.72 9.88
CA ASP A 119 14.94 2.02 8.78
C ASP A 119 14.32 1.79 7.40
N LEU A 120 13.09 1.25 7.31
CA LEU A 120 12.42 1.07 6.02
C LEU A 120 11.93 2.43 5.49
N PRO A 121 12.43 2.89 4.33
CA PRO A 121 11.93 4.10 3.71
C PRO A 121 10.48 3.89 3.26
N SER A 122 9.66 4.93 3.38
CA SER A 122 8.32 4.94 2.80
C SER A 122 8.41 4.75 1.28
N ARG A 123 7.77 3.72 0.72
CA ARG A 123 7.72 3.45 -0.73
C ARG A 123 6.34 3.83 -1.31
N PRO A 124 6.19 5.01 -1.96
CA PRO A 124 4.96 5.42 -2.62
C PRO A 124 4.58 4.48 -3.77
N LEU A 125 3.28 4.41 -4.12
CA LEU A 125 2.78 3.55 -5.20
C LEU A 125 3.51 3.77 -6.54
N ALA A 126 3.85 5.02 -6.85
CA ALA A 126 4.60 5.37 -8.07
C ALA A 126 5.98 4.71 -8.15
N ILE A 127 6.69 4.55 -7.02
CA ILE A 127 8.01 3.90 -6.98
C ILE A 127 7.87 2.38 -7.16
N ARG A 128 6.81 1.77 -6.60
CA ARG A 128 6.53 0.33 -6.79
C ARG A 128 6.15 -0.02 -8.23
N LEU A 129 5.44 0.88 -8.92
CA LEU A 129 5.13 0.73 -10.34
C LEU A 129 6.35 0.96 -11.24
N ALA A 130 7.33 1.75 -10.79
CA ALA A 130 8.58 2.02 -11.50
C ALA A 130 9.65 0.93 -11.28
N GLU A 131 9.61 0.24 -10.14
CA GLU A 131 10.50 -0.88 -9.80
C GLU A 131 9.70 -2.17 -9.55
N PRO A 132 8.96 -2.69 -10.54
CA PRO A 132 8.22 -3.94 -10.39
C PRO A 132 9.13 -5.16 -10.17
N GLY A 133 10.45 -5.02 -10.36
CA GLY A 133 11.43 -6.09 -10.26
C GLY A 133 11.49 -6.77 -8.88
N GLU A 134 11.27 -6.05 -7.77
CA GLU A 134 11.24 -6.67 -6.43
C GLU A 134 10.00 -7.55 -6.23
N ASP A 135 8.81 -7.08 -6.62
CA ASP A 135 7.57 -7.85 -6.50
C ASP A 135 7.54 -8.99 -7.54
N LEU A 136 8.01 -8.75 -8.76
CA LEU A 136 8.07 -9.75 -9.83
C LEU A 136 9.06 -10.87 -9.50
N ALA A 137 10.23 -10.55 -8.94
CA ALA A 137 11.19 -11.58 -8.52
C ALA A 137 10.61 -12.50 -7.44
N ILE A 138 9.85 -11.95 -6.49
CA ILE A 138 9.15 -12.75 -5.46
C ILE A 138 8.08 -13.63 -6.11
N LEU A 139 7.28 -13.09 -7.04
CA LEU A 139 6.25 -13.87 -7.76
C LEU A 139 6.87 -15.00 -8.59
N VAL A 140 7.96 -14.71 -9.30
CA VAL A 140 8.72 -15.69 -10.09
C VAL A 140 9.27 -16.76 -9.18
N LYS A 141 9.89 -16.40 -8.05
CA LYS A 141 10.40 -17.37 -7.08
C LYS A 141 9.30 -18.27 -6.52
N LYS A 142 8.14 -17.70 -6.19
CA LYS A 142 6.98 -18.48 -5.73
C LYS A 142 6.46 -19.44 -6.81
N MET A 143 6.46 -19.02 -8.07
CA MET A 143 6.08 -19.86 -9.19
C MET A 143 7.11 -20.97 -9.46
N GLU A 144 8.41 -20.66 -9.35
CA GLU A 144 9.50 -21.65 -9.43
C GLU A 144 9.36 -22.71 -8.34
N ASP A 145 9.09 -22.31 -7.09
CA ASP A 145 8.90 -23.25 -5.99
C ASP A 145 7.65 -24.14 -6.21
N HIS A 146 6.58 -23.57 -6.75
CA HIS A 146 5.38 -24.32 -7.16
C HIS A 146 5.71 -25.34 -8.25
N LEU A 147 6.39 -24.93 -9.32
CA LEU A 147 6.78 -25.79 -10.43
C LEU A 147 7.83 -26.84 -10.04
N ALA A 148 8.66 -26.57 -9.04
CA ALA A 148 9.57 -27.56 -8.47
C ALA A 148 8.80 -28.68 -7.75
N GLY A 149 7.69 -28.34 -7.08
CA GLY A 149 6.79 -29.32 -6.46
C GLY A 149 5.83 -29.99 -7.45
N GLN A 150 5.51 -29.31 -8.57
CA GLN A 150 4.54 -29.74 -9.58
C GLN A 150 5.12 -29.56 -10.99
N PRO A 151 6.12 -30.38 -11.38
CA PRO A 151 6.82 -30.21 -12.66
C PRO A 151 5.95 -30.51 -13.89
N GLU A 152 4.81 -31.15 -13.70
CA GLU A 152 3.83 -31.46 -14.75
C GLU A 152 2.75 -30.39 -14.93
N ASP A 153 2.83 -29.26 -14.21
CA ASP A 153 1.91 -28.14 -14.39
C ASP A 153 2.28 -27.35 -15.67
N GLY A 154 1.78 -27.83 -16.81
CA GLY A 154 2.00 -27.21 -18.13
C GLY A 154 1.54 -25.75 -18.18
N ARG A 155 0.42 -25.43 -17.53
CA ARG A 155 -0.10 -24.05 -17.43
C ARG A 155 0.84 -23.15 -16.65
N GLY A 156 1.43 -23.66 -15.56
CA GLY A 156 2.43 -22.93 -14.80
C GLY A 156 3.67 -22.60 -15.63
N TRP A 157 4.15 -23.56 -16.44
CA TRP A 157 5.23 -23.33 -17.40
C TRP A 157 4.87 -22.30 -18.47
N ASP A 158 3.63 -22.32 -18.97
CA ASP A 158 3.11 -21.37 -19.94
C ASP A 158 3.10 -19.93 -19.41
N VAL A 159 2.73 -19.75 -18.14
CA VAL A 159 2.65 -18.44 -17.50
C VAL A 159 4.04 -17.87 -17.21
N ILE A 160 4.98 -18.70 -16.77
CA ILE A 160 6.31 -18.22 -16.35
C ILE A 160 7.25 -17.96 -17.54
N ALA A 161 7.07 -18.66 -18.67
CA ALA A 161 7.94 -18.54 -19.85
C ALA A 161 8.09 -17.10 -20.40
N PRO A 162 7.02 -16.33 -20.67
CA PRO A 162 7.15 -14.94 -21.12
C PRO A 162 7.72 -14.01 -20.05
N VAL A 163 7.54 -14.35 -18.77
CA VAL A 163 8.09 -13.57 -17.65
C VAL A 163 9.61 -13.73 -17.61
N TYR A 164 10.13 -14.94 -17.77
CA TYR A 164 11.56 -15.18 -17.88
C TYR A 164 12.20 -14.38 -19.02
N LEU A 165 11.54 -14.33 -20.19
CA LEU A 165 12.05 -13.55 -21.32
C LEU A 165 12.11 -12.06 -21.00
N LYS A 166 11.05 -11.49 -20.41
CA LYS A 166 11.03 -10.07 -19.99
C LYS A 166 12.11 -9.73 -18.95
N MET A 167 12.51 -10.69 -18.14
CA MET A 167 13.60 -10.54 -17.16
C MET A 167 15.00 -10.75 -17.77
N GLY A 168 15.11 -11.05 -19.06
CA GLY A 168 16.37 -11.40 -19.71
C GLY A 168 16.90 -12.79 -19.37
N ARG A 169 16.11 -13.63 -18.67
CA ARG A 169 16.44 -15.03 -18.35
C ARG A 169 16.10 -15.93 -19.54
N VAL A 170 16.79 -15.72 -20.65
CA VAL A 170 16.41 -16.31 -21.95
C VAL A 170 16.46 -17.83 -21.93
N ASP A 171 17.50 -18.44 -21.33
CA ASP A 171 17.62 -19.90 -21.23
C ASP A 171 16.48 -20.54 -20.44
N ASP A 172 16.01 -19.87 -19.38
CA ASP A 172 14.90 -20.36 -18.56
C ASP A 172 13.57 -20.24 -19.31
N ALA A 173 13.39 -19.17 -20.10
CA ALA A 173 12.24 -19.02 -20.98
C ALA A 173 12.17 -20.15 -22.03
N VAL A 174 13.30 -20.53 -22.65
CA VAL A 174 13.35 -21.64 -23.62
C VAL A 174 12.90 -22.94 -22.96
N LYS A 175 13.42 -23.26 -21.77
CA LYS A 175 13.05 -24.47 -21.02
C LYS A 175 11.56 -24.46 -20.67
N ALA A 176 11.03 -23.32 -20.22
CA ALA A 176 9.64 -23.18 -19.82
C ALA A 176 8.69 -23.36 -21.02
N TYR A 177 8.95 -22.70 -22.16
CA TYR A 177 8.13 -22.89 -23.37
C TYR A 177 8.17 -24.34 -23.87
N ARG A 178 9.35 -24.99 -23.88
CA ARG A 178 9.47 -26.40 -24.25
C ARG A 178 8.73 -27.33 -23.30
N ALA A 179 8.75 -27.05 -21.99
CA ALA A 179 7.99 -27.80 -21.00
C ALA A 179 6.48 -27.65 -21.24
N ALA A 180 6.00 -26.43 -21.48
CA ALA A 180 4.59 -26.17 -21.76
C ALA A 180 4.12 -26.85 -23.06
N LEU A 181 4.92 -26.79 -24.13
CA LEU A 181 4.64 -27.49 -25.39
C LEU A 181 4.54 -29.02 -25.20
N ARG A 182 5.40 -29.59 -24.35
CA ARG A 182 5.39 -31.03 -24.06
C ARG A 182 4.18 -31.46 -23.23
N LEU A 183 3.75 -30.64 -22.27
CA LEU A 183 2.72 -30.99 -21.29
C LEU A 183 1.31 -30.67 -21.79
N ASP A 184 1.12 -29.46 -22.34
CA ASP A 184 -0.20 -28.95 -22.75
C ASP A 184 -0.37 -28.91 -24.27
N GLY A 185 0.62 -29.40 -25.02
CA GLY A 185 0.60 -29.54 -26.47
C GLY A 185 0.97 -28.27 -27.25
N THR A 186 1.01 -28.43 -28.57
CA THR A 186 1.38 -27.38 -29.50
C THR A 186 0.24 -26.39 -29.70
N ASN A 187 0.54 -25.10 -29.59
CA ASN A 187 -0.32 -24.01 -30.06
C ASN A 187 0.52 -22.87 -30.63
N VAL A 188 -0.11 -22.00 -31.41
CA VAL A 188 0.59 -20.89 -32.10
C VAL A 188 1.27 -19.95 -31.11
N SER A 189 0.60 -19.57 -30.00
CA SER A 189 1.16 -18.65 -29.01
C SER A 189 2.45 -19.16 -28.36
N ARG A 190 2.52 -20.46 -28.04
CA ARG A 190 3.70 -21.10 -27.45
C ARG A 190 4.84 -21.22 -28.45
N LEU A 191 4.52 -21.60 -29.68
CA LEU A 191 5.51 -21.67 -30.76
C LEU A 191 6.08 -20.30 -31.09
N GLU A 192 5.25 -19.26 -31.12
CA GLU A 192 5.69 -17.88 -31.33
C GLU A 192 6.58 -17.40 -30.18
N GLY A 193 6.17 -17.64 -28.94
CA GLY A 193 6.96 -17.31 -27.75
C GLY A 193 8.32 -18.02 -27.74
N LEU A 194 8.36 -19.31 -28.09
CA LEU A 194 9.61 -20.07 -28.22
C LEU A 194 10.48 -19.52 -29.36
N SER A 195 9.91 -19.27 -30.53
CA SER A 195 10.63 -18.71 -31.69
C SER A 195 11.27 -17.36 -31.36
N GLU A 196 10.52 -16.47 -30.71
CA GLU A 196 11.02 -15.18 -30.23
C GLU A 196 12.16 -15.34 -29.23
N THR A 197 12.01 -16.25 -28.28
CA THR A 197 13.02 -16.53 -27.27
C THR A 197 14.32 -17.06 -27.90
N LEU A 198 14.21 -17.99 -28.85
CA LEU A 198 15.35 -18.55 -29.57
C LEU A 198 16.04 -17.49 -30.45
N MET A 199 15.27 -16.65 -31.14
CA MET A 199 15.85 -15.52 -31.90
C MET A 199 16.55 -14.51 -30.98
N ALA A 200 16.04 -14.27 -29.77
CA ALA A 200 16.70 -13.41 -28.79
C ALA A 200 18.07 -13.97 -28.37
N THR A 201 18.21 -15.30 -28.19
CA THR A 201 19.53 -15.92 -27.93
C THR A 201 20.49 -15.83 -29.12
N SER A 202 19.95 -15.75 -30.34
CA SER A 202 20.72 -15.79 -31.59
C SER A 202 20.93 -14.42 -32.22
N ASN A 203 20.80 -13.32 -31.46
CA ASN A 203 20.91 -11.94 -31.94
C ASN A 203 20.01 -11.64 -33.15
N GLY A 204 18.78 -12.19 -33.17
CA GLY A 204 17.81 -11.99 -34.26
C GLY A 204 18.03 -12.89 -35.48
N LEU A 205 18.96 -13.84 -35.42
CA LEU A 205 19.12 -14.84 -36.48
C LEU A 205 18.01 -15.89 -36.43
N VAL A 206 17.49 -16.23 -37.61
CA VAL A 206 16.50 -17.29 -37.78
C VAL A 206 17.26 -18.60 -37.97
N THR A 207 17.50 -19.32 -36.87
CA THR A 207 18.22 -20.60 -36.88
C THR A 207 17.36 -21.76 -37.39
N ALA A 208 17.96 -22.94 -37.56
CA ALA A 208 17.23 -24.14 -37.97
C ALA A 208 16.11 -24.50 -36.98
N ASP A 209 16.38 -24.43 -35.68
CA ASP A 209 15.38 -24.64 -34.62
C ASP A 209 14.21 -23.65 -34.77
N VAL A 210 14.50 -22.36 -34.96
CA VAL A 210 13.44 -21.36 -35.18
C VAL A 210 12.64 -21.69 -36.43
N LEU A 211 13.29 -22.13 -37.52
CA LEU A 211 12.58 -22.49 -38.75
C LEU A 211 11.64 -23.68 -38.59
N ASP A 212 12.00 -24.68 -37.79
CA ASP A 212 11.13 -25.81 -37.53
C ASP A 212 9.88 -25.40 -36.73
N GLU A 213 10.04 -24.44 -35.81
CA GLU A 213 8.94 -23.87 -35.03
C GLU A 213 8.02 -23.02 -35.91
N LEU A 214 8.59 -22.22 -36.81
CA LEU A 214 7.85 -21.43 -37.79
C LEU A 214 7.06 -22.30 -38.77
N LYS A 215 7.63 -23.44 -39.22
CA LYS A 215 6.89 -24.41 -40.07
C LYS A 215 5.70 -25.00 -39.33
N GLN A 216 5.83 -25.27 -38.04
CA GLN A 216 4.70 -25.73 -37.22
C GLN A 216 3.64 -24.63 -37.07
N ILE A 217 4.02 -23.36 -36.92
CA ILE A 217 3.06 -22.25 -36.93
C ILE A 217 2.32 -22.21 -38.27
N LEU A 218 3.03 -22.32 -39.39
CA LEU A 218 2.43 -22.25 -40.73
C LEU A 218 1.56 -23.48 -41.08
N SER A 219 1.76 -24.62 -40.43
CA SER A 219 0.86 -25.76 -40.59
C SER A 219 -0.48 -25.58 -39.85
N LEU A 220 -0.47 -24.82 -38.76
CA LEU A 220 -1.67 -24.44 -38.00
C LEU A 220 -2.36 -23.20 -38.61
N GLU A 221 -1.57 -22.21 -39.01
CA GLU A 221 -2.00 -20.93 -39.57
C GLU A 221 -1.19 -20.59 -40.84
N PRO A 222 -1.62 -21.08 -42.02
CA PRO A 222 -0.89 -20.88 -43.29
C PRO A 222 -0.68 -19.41 -43.68
N ASN A 223 -1.52 -18.51 -43.14
CA ASN A 223 -1.49 -17.07 -43.41
C ASN A 223 -0.95 -16.24 -42.24
N ASN A 224 -0.31 -16.86 -41.22
CA ASN A 224 0.28 -16.11 -40.12
C ASN A 224 1.38 -15.16 -40.66
N PRO A 225 1.20 -13.83 -40.56
CA PRO A 225 2.10 -12.86 -41.20
C PRO A 225 3.47 -12.85 -40.54
N ARG A 226 3.54 -13.07 -39.22
CA ARG A 226 4.78 -13.09 -38.45
C ARG A 226 5.64 -14.27 -38.87
N ALA A 227 5.07 -15.47 -38.96
CA ALA A 227 5.81 -16.66 -39.35
C ALA A 227 6.30 -16.58 -40.81
N ARG A 228 5.45 -16.09 -41.71
CA ARG A 228 5.84 -15.83 -43.12
C ARG A 228 6.99 -14.84 -43.23
N PHE A 229 6.94 -13.77 -42.44
CA PHE A 229 8.02 -12.77 -42.41
C PHE A 229 9.35 -13.40 -42.00
N TYR A 230 9.39 -14.18 -40.92
CA TYR A 230 10.64 -14.77 -40.45
C TYR A 230 11.16 -15.89 -41.36
N VAL A 231 10.29 -16.63 -42.05
CA VAL A 231 10.72 -17.58 -43.09
C VAL A 231 11.38 -16.83 -44.26
N ALA A 232 10.78 -15.73 -44.73
CA ALA A 232 11.38 -14.89 -45.76
C ALA A 232 12.72 -14.27 -45.30
N LEU A 233 12.79 -13.83 -44.04
CA LEU A 233 14.02 -13.33 -43.43
C LEU A 233 15.12 -14.39 -43.38
N SER A 234 14.79 -15.66 -43.11
CA SER A 234 15.79 -16.74 -43.15
C SER A 234 16.40 -16.94 -44.53
N LEU A 235 15.62 -16.75 -45.61
CA LEU A 235 16.09 -16.86 -47.00
C LEU A 235 17.06 -15.71 -47.31
N GLU A 236 16.75 -14.50 -46.81
CA GLU A 236 17.65 -13.34 -46.89
C GLU A 236 18.97 -13.62 -46.14
N GLN A 237 18.89 -14.13 -44.90
CA GLN A 237 20.06 -14.48 -44.09
C GLN A 237 20.89 -15.62 -44.70
N ALA A 238 20.25 -16.52 -45.46
CA ALA A 238 20.92 -17.61 -46.19
C ALA A 238 21.55 -17.15 -47.51
N GLY A 239 21.46 -15.87 -47.88
CA GLY A 239 22.02 -15.34 -49.12
C GLY A 239 21.23 -15.74 -50.37
N GLN A 240 19.91 -15.97 -50.23
CA GLN A 240 18.99 -16.31 -51.32
C GLN A 240 18.04 -15.13 -51.63
N PRO A 241 18.55 -14.00 -52.16
CA PRO A 241 17.79 -12.77 -52.29
C PRO A 241 16.55 -12.90 -53.20
N ASP A 242 16.63 -13.67 -54.29
CA ASP A 242 15.49 -13.86 -55.20
C ASP A 242 14.32 -14.59 -54.52
N GLN A 243 14.63 -15.60 -53.70
CA GLN A 243 13.62 -16.37 -52.96
C GLN A 243 13.06 -15.54 -51.80
N ALA A 244 13.92 -14.82 -51.08
CA ALA A 244 13.51 -13.91 -50.01
C ALA A 244 12.58 -12.81 -50.54
N ARG A 245 12.96 -12.16 -51.65
CA ARG A 245 12.15 -11.16 -52.34
C ARG A 245 10.79 -11.73 -52.69
N THR A 246 10.74 -12.89 -53.36
CA THR A 246 9.48 -13.52 -53.76
C THR A 246 8.57 -13.77 -52.55
N ALA A 247 9.12 -14.30 -51.46
CA ALA A 247 8.39 -14.56 -50.23
C ALA A 247 7.87 -13.27 -49.54
N PHE A 248 8.67 -12.21 -49.50
CA PHE A 248 8.23 -10.92 -48.96
C PHE A 248 7.16 -10.25 -49.84
N GLU A 249 7.30 -10.31 -51.17
CA GLU A 249 6.28 -9.81 -52.09
C GLU A 249 4.96 -10.59 -51.95
N ASP A 250 5.01 -11.91 -51.77
CA ASP A 250 3.84 -12.74 -51.49
C ASP A 250 3.16 -12.38 -50.18
N LEU A 251 3.95 -12.13 -49.13
CA LEU A 251 3.45 -11.64 -47.84
C LEU A 251 2.78 -10.28 -48.00
N ALA A 252 3.38 -9.35 -48.73
CA ALA A 252 2.82 -8.02 -48.98
C ALA A 252 1.49 -8.10 -49.76
N ARG A 253 1.42 -8.90 -50.83
CA ARG A 253 0.19 -9.10 -51.62
C ARG A 253 -0.97 -9.67 -50.80
N GLN A 254 -0.67 -10.55 -49.84
CA GLN A 254 -1.68 -11.22 -49.02
C GLN A 254 -2.01 -10.48 -47.72
N SER A 255 -1.34 -9.36 -47.45
CA SER A 255 -1.59 -8.55 -46.26
C SER A 255 -2.73 -7.55 -46.49
N PRO A 256 -3.53 -7.23 -45.47
CA PRO A 256 -4.46 -6.10 -45.50
C PRO A 256 -3.78 -4.79 -45.86
N ALA A 257 -4.52 -3.85 -46.46
CA ALA A 257 -3.94 -2.61 -46.97
C ALA A 257 -3.39 -1.67 -45.89
N ASP A 258 -3.93 -1.75 -44.68
CA ASP A 258 -3.57 -0.98 -43.49
C ASP A 258 -2.63 -1.75 -42.55
N ALA A 259 -2.11 -2.90 -42.97
CA ALA A 259 -1.30 -3.76 -42.13
C ALA A 259 -0.01 -3.04 -41.65
N PRO A 260 0.24 -2.98 -40.32
CA PRO A 260 1.35 -2.19 -39.75
C PRO A 260 2.74 -2.73 -40.10
N TRP A 261 2.84 -3.98 -40.56
CA TRP A 261 4.11 -4.60 -40.97
C TRP A 261 4.50 -4.32 -42.42
N LEU A 262 3.60 -3.78 -43.26
CA LEU A 262 3.88 -3.53 -44.68
C LEU A 262 5.09 -2.63 -44.94
N PRO A 263 5.35 -1.54 -44.17
CA PRO A 263 6.54 -0.73 -44.37
C PRO A 263 7.84 -1.54 -44.18
N LEU A 264 7.88 -2.39 -43.16
CA LEU A 264 9.01 -3.27 -42.89
C LEU A 264 9.18 -4.32 -43.99
N VAL A 265 8.10 -4.97 -44.42
CA VAL A 265 8.14 -5.94 -45.52
C VAL A 265 8.67 -5.29 -46.81
N ASN A 266 8.22 -4.08 -47.13
CA ASN A 266 8.69 -3.35 -48.31
C ASN A 266 10.17 -2.93 -48.22
N GLU A 267 10.69 -2.65 -47.02
CA GLU A 267 12.13 -2.43 -46.82
C GLU A 267 12.93 -3.67 -47.19
N HIS A 268 12.49 -4.85 -46.74
CA HIS A 268 13.12 -6.12 -47.10
C HIS A 268 12.98 -6.46 -48.58
N ILE A 269 11.84 -6.17 -49.23
CA ILE A 269 11.70 -6.30 -50.69
C ILE A 269 12.75 -5.45 -51.40
N ALA A 270 12.91 -4.18 -51.01
CA ALA A 270 13.89 -3.27 -51.61
C ALA A 270 15.34 -3.75 -51.38
N ARG A 271 15.66 -4.23 -50.18
CA ARG A 271 16.98 -4.78 -49.84
C ARG A 271 17.33 -5.99 -50.70
N ASN A 272 16.34 -6.79 -51.08
CA ASN A 272 16.49 -7.93 -51.98
C ASN A 272 16.24 -7.58 -53.46
N GLY A 273 16.34 -6.31 -53.84
CA GLY A 273 16.32 -5.86 -55.25
C GLY A 273 14.93 -5.74 -55.88
N GLY A 274 13.86 -5.74 -55.07
CA GLY A 274 12.49 -5.53 -55.51
C GLY A 274 12.00 -4.08 -55.39
N ALA A 275 10.80 -3.84 -55.90
CA ALA A 275 10.09 -2.57 -55.72
C ALA A 275 8.96 -2.76 -54.71
N ALA A 276 8.62 -1.70 -53.96
CA ALA A 276 7.55 -1.75 -52.98
C ALA A 276 6.25 -2.26 -53.61
N VAL A 277 5.63 -3.25 -52.96
CA VAL A 277 4.40 -3.88 -53.44
C VAL A 277 3.22 -3.23 -52.72
N ALA A 278 2.25 -2.78 -53.51
CA ALA A 278 0.98 -2.32 -52.98
C ALA A 278 0.16 -3.54 -52.49
N PRO A 279 -0.51 -3.44 -51.33
CA PRO A 279 -1.36 -4.51 -50.82
C PRO A 279 -2.53 -4.80 -51.76
N ALA A 280 -3.12 -5.99 -51.66
CA ALA A 280 -4.34 -6.30 -52.41
C ALA A 280 -5.45 -5.31 -52.03
N ALA A 281 -6.03 -4.64 -53.04
CA ALA A 281 -7.19 -3.78 -52.85
C ALA A 281 -8.35 -4.60 -52.26
N GLU A 282 -9.01 -4.08 -51.22
CA GLU A 282 -10.21 -4.69 -50.67
C GLU A 282 -11.31 -4.80 -51.76
N PRO A 283 -12.11 -5.88 -51.78
CA PRO A 283 -13.38 -5.86 -52.48
C PRO A 283 -14.28 -4.83 -51.79
N GLU A 284 -14.75 -3.84 -52.56
CA GLU A 284 -15.63 -2.74 -52.17
C GLU A 284 -16.45 -3.00 -50.89
N ALA A 285 -16.06 -2.34 -49.79
CA ALA A 285 -16.91 -2.21 -48.63
C ALA A 285 -18.22 -1.51 -49.03
N ARG A 286 -19.33 -2.24 -48.95
CA ARG A 286 -20.69 -1.70 -49.07
C ARG A 286 -20.85 -0.49 -48.14
N PRO A 287 -21.54 0.59 -48.57
CA PRO A 287 -21.63 1.81 -47.78
C PRO A 287 -22.29 1.52 -46.43
N ALA A 288 -21.67 2.05 -45.37
CA ALA A 288 -22.12 1.97 -44.00
C ALA A 288 -23.61 2.38 -43.90
N ALA A 289 -24.47 1.42 -43.56
CA ALA A 289 -25.81 1.73 -43.10
C ALA A 289 -25.68 2.50 -41.78
N GLN A 290 -26.08 3.76 -41.81
CA GLN A 290 -26.26 4.59 -40.63
C GLN A 290 -27.31 3.92 -39.73
N SER A 291 -26.87 3.24 -38.67
CA SER A 291 -27.75 2.83 -37.58
C SER A 291 -27.73 3.92 -36.52
N SER A 292 -28.78 4.73 -36.55
CA SER A 292 -29.15 5.67 -35.51
C SER A 292 -29.17 4.97 -34.14
N ALA A 293 -28.56 5.58 -33.13
CA ALA A 293 -28.62 5.12 -31.75
C ALA A 293 -30.06 5.27 -31.19
N PRO A 294 -30.62 4.29 -30.44
CA PRO A 294 -31.74 4.55 -29.56
C PRO A 294 -31.23 5.23 -28.29
N GLY A 295 -31.86 6.34 -27.92
CA GLY A 295 -31.54 7.15 -26.74
C GLY A 295 -31.66 6.36 -25.43
N GLY A 296 -30.77 6.70 -24.48
CA GLY A 296 -30.86 6.22 -23.10
C GLY A 296 -32.00 6.90 -22.33
N PRO A 297 -32.56 6.24 -21.31
CA PRO A 297 -33.70 6.76 -20.55
C PRO A 297 -33.30 7.92 -19.64
N THR A 298 -34.08 8.99 -19.68
CA THR A 298 -34.05 10.10 -18.71
C THR A 298 -34.84 9.74 -17.45
N ALA A 299 -34.38 10.26 -16.31
CA ALA A 299 -34.98 10.07 -14.99
C ALA A 299 -36.29 10.86 -14.86
N GLU A 300 -37.42 10.16 -14.94
CA GLU A 300 -38.70 10.39 -14.25
C GLU A 300 -39.68 9.32 -14.76
N ASP A 301 -39.73 8.18 -14.06
CA ASP A 301 -40.87 7.25 -13.86
C ASP A 301 -40.46 6.10 -12.93
#